data_AF-A0A2G8JLM0-F1
#
_entry.id   AF-A0A2G8JLM0-F1
#
_cell.length_a   1.000
_cell.length_b   1.000
_cell.length_c   1.000
_cell.angle_alpha   90.00
_cell.angle_beta   90.00
_cell.angle_gamma   90.00
#
_symmetry.space_group_name_H-M   'P 1'
#
loop_
_entity.id
_entity.type
_entity.pdbx_description
1 polymer ?
#
loop_
_entity_poly.entity_id
_entity_poly.type
_entity_poly.pdbx_seq_one_letter_code
_entity_poly.pdbx_strand_id
1 'polypeptide(L)'
;MLRWLREDSSARKQPDIRNVIEGLQEFYKDCILPLEEHYKFSDFHSPPLDPADFSANPMILLVGQYSTGAVIPGNALVVDPDRQFRKLSRFGNAFLNRFQCSQTQNDVLNSITIVDTPGILSGEKQRLDRGYDFVGVLEWFAERADRIILLFDAHKLDISDEFRRSIEALKGHDDKIRIVLNKSDMVDHQQLMRVYGALMWSLGKVLQTPEVTRVYIGSFWDKPLQHDHNRKLFEDEAKDLFKDLQCLPEMLP
;
A
#
# COMPACT_ATOMS: atom_id res chain seq x y z
N MET A 1 31.14 -17.28 12.62
CA MET A 1 30.68 -16.65 13.88
C MET A 1 31.30 -15.26 13.96
N LEU A 2 30.42 -14.26 13.82
CA LEU A 2 30.55 -12.83 13.59
C LEU A 2 31.80 -12.09 14.16
N ARG A 3 32.61 -11.47 13.27
CA ARG A 3 33.85 -10.70 13.56
C ARG A 3 33.66 -9.16 13.62
N TRP A 4 32.44 -8.67 13.42
CA TRP A 4 32.08 -7.23 13.35
C TRP A 4 31.70 -6.61 14.70
N LEU A 5 31.86 -7.35 15.80
CA LEU A 5 31.41 -6.94 17.14
C LEU A 5 32.50 -6.28 18.01
N ARG A 6 33.62 -5.81 17.44
CA ARG A 6 34.64 -5.06 18.21
C ARG A 6 35.15 -3.81 17.49
N GLU A 7 34.73 -2.68 18.09
CA GLU A 7 35.29 -1.32 18.10
C GLU A 7 35.27 -0.57 16.75
N ASP A 8 34.82 0.69 16.66
CA ASP A 8 35.20 1.79 17.55
C ASP A 8 34.14 2.92 17.65
N SER A 9 34.18 3.63 18.78
CA SER A 9 33.23 4.68 19.14
C SER A 9 33.70 6.05 18.65
N SER A 10 33.43 6.41 17.39
CA SER A 10 33.59 7.81 16.95
C SER A 10 32.70 8.17 15.75
N ALA A 11 31.95 9.27 15.93
CA ALA A 11 31.06 9.93 14.98
C ALA A 11 29.92 9.07 14.41
N ARG A 12 28.69 9.28 14.91
CA ARG A 12 27.45 8.87 14.23
C ARG A 12 27.35 9.61 12.89
N LYS A 13 28.04 9.13 11.86
CA LYS A 13 27.65 9.38 10.47
C LYS A 13 26.38 8.55 10.26
N GLN A 14 25.33 9.22 9.81
CA GLN A 14 24.14 8.55 9.30
C GLN A 14 24.62 7.50 8.27
N PRO A 15 24.22 6.23 8.39
CA PRO A 15 24.65 5.22 7.43
C PRO A 15 24.24 5.69 6.03
N ASP A 16 25.18 5.61 5.09
CA ASP A 16 24.90 5.92 3.69
C ASP A 16 23.94 4.84 3.17
N ILE A 17 22.66 5.21 3.00
CA ILE A 17 21.55 4.29 2.65
C ILE A 17 21.89 3.46 1.41
N ARG A 18 22.70 4.01 0.48
CA ARG A 18 23.16 3.28 -0.70
C ARG A 18 24.00 2.05 -0.35
N ASN A 19 24.85 2.14 0.66
CA ASN A 19 25.67 1.01 1.10
C ASN A 19 24.82 -0.08 1.79
N VAL A 20 23.69 0.29 2.40
CA VAL A 20 22.79 -0.67 3.05
C VAL A 20 22.00 -1.45 2.00
N ILE A 21 21.44 -0.78 1.00
CA ILE A 21 20.70 -1.41 -0.09
C ILE A 21 21.61 -2.36 -0.89
N GLU A 22 22.82 -1.92 -1.24
CA GLU A 22 23.82 -2.76 -1.92
C GLU A 22 24.17 -3.99 -1.06
N GLY A 23 24.40 -3.81 0.24
CA GLY A 23 24.67 -4.91 1.17
C GLY A 23 23.51 -5.90 1.32
N LEU A 24 22.26 -5.43 1.34
CA LEU A 24 21.06 -6.27 1.37
C LEU A 24 20.89 -7.06 0.08
N GLN A 25 21.18 -6.42 -1.07
CA GLN A 25 21.11 -7.08 -2.36
C GLN A 25 22.17 -8.19 -2.49
N GLU A 26 23.41 -7.94 -2.04
CA GLU A 26 24.46 -8.96 -1.97
C GLU A 26 24.05 -10.11 -1.03
N PHE A 27 23.55 -9.78 0.16
CA PHE A 27 23.09 -10.78 1.12
C PHE A 27 21.97 -11.67 0.57
N TYR A 28 20.97 -11.09 -0.12
CA TYR A 28 19.90 -11.86 -0.75
C TYR A 28 20.46 -12.84 -1.80
N LYS A 29 21.35 -12.36 -2.68
CA LYS A 29 21.97 -13.18 -3.73
C LYS A 29 22.82 -14.32 -3.17
N ASP A 30 23.59 -14.05 -2.12
CA ASP A 30 24.57 -15.01 -1.60
C ASP A 30 23.94 -16.02 -0.64
N CYS A 31 22.90 -15.63 0.11
CA CYS A 31 22.35 -16.44 1.20
C CYS A 31 20.92 -16.95 0.92
N ILE A 32 20.03 -16.10 0.41
CA ILE A 32 18.59 -16.41 0.31
C ILE A 32 18.26 -17.07 -1.02
N LEU A 33 18.72 -16.51 -2.14
CA LEU A 33 18.44 -17.00 -3.48
C LEU A 33 18.83 -18.48 -3.67
N PRO A 34 20.00 -18.98 -3.19
CA PRO A 34 20.33 -20.40 -3.33
C PRO A 34 19.35 -21.32 -2.59
N LEU A 35 18.77 -20.87 -1.47
CA LEU A 35 17.75 -21.62 -0.74
C LEU A 35 16.40 -21.61 -1.47
N GLU A 36 15.99 -20.46 -2.01
CA GLU A 36 14.76 -20.34 -2.80
C GLU A 36 14.80 -21.26 -4.02
N GLU A 37 15.94 -21.32 -4.72
CA GLU A 37 16.14 -22.21 -5.86
C GLU A 37 16.18 -23.69 -5.45
N HIS A 38 16.89 -24.02 -4.37
CA HIS A 38 17.02 -25.40 -3.90
C HIS A 38 15.66 -26.02 -3.52
N TYR A 39 14.79 -25.25 -2.88
CA TYR A 39 13.46 -25.69 -2.46
C TYR A 39 12.33 -25.32 -3.42
N LYS A 40 12.67 -24.73 -4.58
CA LYS A 40 11.70 -24.26 -5.60
C LYS A 40 10.62 -23.35 -5.02
N PHE A 41 11.01 -22.40 -4.18
CA PHE A 41 10.09 -21.48 -3.50
C PHE A 41 9.18 -20.73 -4.48
N SER A 42 9.68 -20.42 -5.69
CA SER A 42 8.94 -19.78 -6.76
C SER A 42 7.70 -20.54 -7.24
N ASP A 43 7.69 -21.86 -7.09
CA ASP A 43 6.56 -22.70 -7.52
C ASP A 43 5.39 -22.62 -6.53
N PHE A 44 5.63 -22.12 -5.31
CA PHE A 44 4.65 -22.10 -4.21
C PHE A 44 4.26 -20.69 -3.77
N HIS A 45 5.19 -19.73 -3.81
CA HIS A 45 4.99 -18.41 -3.20
C HIS A 45 5.28 -17.28 -4.18
N SER A 46 6.51 -16.78 -4.20
CA SER A 46 6.90 -15.61 -4.96
C SER A 46 8.16 -15.87 -5.80
N PRO A 47 8.26 -15.25 -6.99
CA PRO A 47 9.46 -15.36 -7.82
C PRO A 47 10.64 -14.59 -7.21
N PRO A 48 11.88 -14.96 -7.52
CA PRO A 48 13.09 -14.32 -7.00
C PRO A 48 13.11 -12.81 -7.16
N LEU A 49 13.67 -12.08 -6.19
CA LEU A 49 13.77 -10.62 -6.21
C LEU A 49 14.72 -10.12 -7.30
N ASP A 50 14.27 -9.10 -8.03
CA ASP A 50 15.05 -8.42 -9.06
C ASP A 50 15.80 -7.21 -8.45
N PRO A 51 16.91 -6.74 -9.02
CA PRO A 51 17.60 -5.52 -8.57
C PRO A 51 16.69 -4.29 -8.45
N ALA A 52 15.67 -4.20 -9.31
CA ALA A 52 14.68 -3.12 -9.27
C ALA A 52 13.79 -3.17 -8.02
N ASP A 53 13.59 -4.34 -7.40
CA ASP A 53 12.82 -4.48 -6.15
C ASP A 53 13.57 -3.82 -4.96
N PHE A 54 14.91 -3.73 -5.00
CA PHE A 54 15.74 -3.13 -3.94
C PHE A 54 15.92 -1.61 -4.09
N SER A 55 15.81 -1.10 -5.33
CA SER A 55 16.03 0.31 -5.66
C SER A 55 14.73 1.08 -5.88
N ALA A 56 13.58 0.42 -5.71
CA ALA A 56 12.28 1.03 -5.85
C ALA A 56 12.03 2.07 -4.75
N ASN A 57 11.41 3.19 -5.14
CA ASN A 57 10.89 4.16 -4.19
C ASN A 57 9.78 3.52 -3.34
N PRO A 58 9.61 3.95 -2.08
CA PRO A 58 8.53 3.48 -1.23
C PRO A 58 7.18 3.56 -1.92
N MET A 59 6.40 2.49 -1.82
CA MET A 59 5.14 2.32 -2.53
C MET A 59 3.96 2.45 -1.56
N ILE A 60 3.04 3.36 -1.90
CA ILE A 60 1.79 3.57 -1.18
C ILE A 60 0.66 2.98 -2.02
N LEU A 61 0.04 1.93 -1.51
CA LEU A 61 -1.10 1.29 -2.14
C LEU A 61 -2.40 1.95 -1.66
N LEU A 62 -3.12 2.61 -2.58
CA LEU A 62 -4.44 3.19 -2.34
C LEU A 62 -5.51 2.20 -2.77
N VAL A 63 -6.41 1.88 -1.84
CA VAL A 63 -7.58 1.05 -2.11
C VAL A 63 -8.84 1.90 -2.02
N GLY A 64 -9.41 2.27 -3.19
CA GLY A 64 -10.50 3.26 -3.30
C GLY A 64 -11.06 3.51 -4.71
N GLN A 65 -11.94 4.50 -4.89
CA GLN A 65 -12.63 4.80 -6.17
C GLN A 65 -11.92 5.89 -7.02
N TYR A 66 -12.02 5.75 -8.34
CA TYR A 66 -11.13 6.26 -9.41
C TYR A 66 -11.00 7.78 -9.67
N SER A 67 -9.88 8.19 -10.29
CA SER A 67 -9.68 9.40 -11.15
C SER A 67 -8.52 9.18 -12.16
N THR A 68 -8.56 9.78 -13.37
CA THR A 68 -7.67 9.45 -14.52
C THR A 68 -6.68 10.57 -14.93
N GLY A 69 -5.49 10.19 -15.44
CA GLY A 69 -4.40 11.05 -15.93
C GLY A 69 -3.69 10.48 -17.17
N ALA A 70 -2.50 10.99 -17.56
CA ALA A 70 -1.73 10.52 -18.74
C ALA A 70 -1.03 9.18 -18.50
N VAL A 71 -0.96 8.29 -19.51
CA VAL A 71 -0.82 6.84 -19.27
C VAL A 71 0.23 6.14 -20.13
N ILE A 72 1.10 5.36 -19.47
CA ILE A 72 1.87 4.25 -20.03
C ILE A 72 1.06 2.95 -19.83
N PRO A 73 0.78 2.15 -20.87
CA PRO A 73 0.01 0.93 -20.75
C PRO A 73 0.79 -0.19 -20.02
N GLY A 74 0.09 -1.03 -19.27
CA GLY A 74 0.69 -2.10 -18.45
C GLY A 74 1.52 -3.09 -19.24
N ASN A 75 1.14 -3.41 -20.48
CA ASN A 75 1.92 -4.27 -21.37
C ASN A 75 3.33 -3.72 -21.67
N ALA A 76 3.50 -2.40 -21.73
CA ALA A 76 4.82 -1.78 -21.89
C ALA A 76 5.58 -1.78 -20.55
N LEU A 77 4.87 -1.54 -19.44
CA LEU A 77 5.46 -1.43 -18.12
C LEU A 77 6.07 -2.74 -17.61
N VAL A 78 5.49 -3.90 -17.95
CA VAL A 78 6.02 -5.20 -17.53
C VAL A 78 7.26 -5.66 -18.33
N VAL A 79 7.58 -4.98 -19.43
CA VAL A 79 8.75 -5.30 -20.26
C VAL A 79 9.96 -4.42 -19.89
N ASP A 80 9.72 -3.30 -19.20
CA ASP A 80 10.75 -2.36 -18.77
C ASP A 80 11.62 -2.99 -17.65
N PRO A 81 12.93 -3.22 -17.88
CA PRO A 81 13.82 -3.83 -16.88
C PRO A 81 14.13 -2.89 -15.71
N ASP A 82 13.95 -1.58 -15.89
CA ASP A 82 14.21 -0.58 -14.85
C ASP A 82 13.01 -0.44 -13.88
N ARG A 83 11.97 -1.27 -14.06
CA ARG A 83 10.73 -1.23 -13.28
C ARG A 83 10.44 -2.57 -12.61
N GLN A 84 10.02 -2.53 -11.35
CA GLN A 84 9.65 -3.69 -10.53
C GLN A 84 8.36 -4.43 -10.97
N PHE A 85 7.74 -4.05 -12.08
CA PHE A 85 6.41 -4.54 -12.48
C PHE A 85 6.45 -5.78 -13.37
N ARG A 86 7.62 -6.29 -13.76
CA ARG A 86 7.78 -7.44 -14.66
C ARG A 86 7.00 -8.68 -14.24
N LYS A 87 6.96 -8.94 -12.94
CA LYS A 87 6.27 -10.08 -12.32
C LYS A 87 4.74 -10.01 -12.46
N LEU A 88 4.17 -8.83 -12.72
CA LEU A 88 2.73 -8.66 -12.95
C LEU A 88 2.26 -9.28 -14.28
N SER A 89 3.19 -9.62 -15.20
CA SER A 89 2.86 -10.34 -16.43
C SER A 89 2.12 -11.66 -16.19
N ARG A 90 2.32 -12.30 -15.02
CA ARG A 90 1.65 -13.54 -14.61
C ARG A 90 0.13 -13.44 -14.54
N PHE A 91 -0.42 -12.24 -14.32
CA PHE A 91 -1.86 -12.00 -14.26
C PHE A 91 -2.53 -11.88 -15.63
N GLY A 92 -1.74 -11.93 -16.71
CA GLY A 92 -2.21 -12.03 -18.08
C GLY A 92 -2.78 -10.72 -18.66
N ASN A 93 -3.13 -10.77 -19.95
CA ASN A 93 -3.55 -9.60 -20.73
C ASN A 93 -4.80 -8.90 -20.18
N ALA A 94 -5.73 -9.64 -19.54
CA ALA A 94 -6.93 -9.07 -18.97
C ALA A 94 -6.63 -8.03 -17.88
N PHE A 95 -5.62 -8.31 -17.04
CA PHE A 95 -5.11 -7.36 -16.05
C PHE A 95 -4.28 -6.26 -16.71
N LEU A 96 -3.32 -6.62 -17.56
CA LEU A 96 -2.37 -5.65 -18.15
C LEU A 96 -3.03 -4.58 -19.01
N ASN A 97 -4.20 -4.85 -19.60
CA ASN A 97 -4.99 -3.86 -20.34
C ASN A 97 -5.63 -2.80 -19.42
N ARG A 98 -5.81 -3.12 -18.13
CA ARG A 98 -6.36 -2.22 -17.11
C ARG A 98 -5.29 -1.63 -16.19
N PHE A 99 -4.10 -2.21 -16.20
CA PHE A 99 -2.94 -1.70 -15.48
C PHE A 99 -2.25 -0.61 -16.28
N GLN A 100 -1.98 0.51 -15.63
CA GLN A 100 -1.55 1.74 -16.28
C GLN A 100 -0.61 2.50 -15.33
N CYS A 101 0.45 3.09 -15.86
CA CYS A 101 1.37 3.93 -15.10
C CYS A 101 1.28 5.37 -15.58
N SER A 102 0.91 6.29 -14.69
CA SER A 102 0.94 7.72 -14.96
C SER A 102 2.20 8.33 -14.38
N GLN A 103 2.89 9.16 -15.17
CA GLN A 103 4.09 9.86 -14.76
C GLN A 103 3.86 11.37 -14.89
N THR A 104 4.28 12.10 -13.87
CA THR A 104 4.28 13.56 -13.87
C THR A 104 5.46 14.07 -13.04
N GLN A 105 6.00 15.22 -13.41
CA GLN A 105 7.08 15.85 -12.65
C GLN A 105 6.49 16.48 -11.39
N ASN A 106 6.76 15.87 -10.23
CA ASN A 106 6.27 16.33 -8.94
C ASN A 106 7.27 15.93 -7.85
N ASP A 107 7.56 16.85 -6.94
CA ASP A 107 8.54 16.63 -5.86
C ASP A 107 8.16 15.47 -4.94
N VAL A 108 6.86 15.25 -4.71
CA VAL A 108 6.35 14.12 -3.93
C VAL A 108 6.62 12.80 -4.65
N LEU A 109 6.38 12.75 -5.97
CA LEU A 109 6.57 11.55 -6.77
C LEU A 109 8.05 11.20 -7.02
N ASN A 110 8.97 12.12 -6.74
CA ASN A 110 10.40 11.82 -6.70
C ASN A 110 10.76 10.92 -5.51
N SER A 111 9.99 10.98 -4.42
CA SER A 111 10.26 10.25 -3.18
C SER A 111 9.34 9.06 -2.95
N ILE A 112 8.12 9.08 -3.47
CA ILE A 112 7.13 8.00 -3.27
C ILE A 112 6.45 7.60 -4.57
N THR A 113 6.07 6.33 -4.68
CA THR A 113 5.22 5.83 -5.76
C THR A 113 3.82 5.56 -5.23
N ILE A 114 2.79 6.09 -5.87
CA ILE A 114 1.39 5.85 -5.49
C ILE A 114 0.78 4.85 -6.47
N VAL A 115 0.21 3.77 -5.94
CA VAL A 115 -0.54 2.78 -6.71
C VAL A 115 -2.02 2.94 -6.39
N ASP A 116 -2.80 3.41 -7.37
CA ASP A 116 -4.25 3.43 -7.26
C ASP A 116 -4.83 2.09 -7.72
N THR A 117 -5.75 1.54 -6.94
CA THR A 117 -6.42 0.27 -7.27
C THR A 117 -7.85 0.51 -7.70
N PRO A 118 -8.40 -0.38 -8.55
CA PRO A 118 -9.83 -0.41 -8.85
C PRO A 118 -10.69 -0.33 -7.60
N GLY A 119 -11.72 0.54 -7.63
CA GLY A 119 -12.71 0.59 -6.57
C GLY A 119 -13.29 -0.80 -6.28
N ILE A 120 -13.25 -1.21 -5.02
CA ILE A 120 -13.88 -2.45 -4.58
C ILE A 120 -15.38 -2.22 -4.61
N LEU A 121 -16.05 -2.97 -5.47
CA LEU A 121 -17.48 -2.80 -5.71
C LEU A 121 -18.27 -3.78 -4.86
N SER A 122 -19.52 -3.44 -4.57
CA SER A 122 -20.47 -4.33 -3.91
C SER A 122 -21.27 -5.11 -4.96
N GLY A 123 -20.81 -6.33 -5.31
CA GLY A 123 -21.64 -7.28 -6.06
C GLY A 123 -20.89 -8.36 -6.87
N GLU A 124 -21.37 -9.61 -6.79
CA GLU A 124 -20.79 -10.77 -7.50
C GLU A 124 -20.72 -10.61 -9.03
N LYS A 125 -21.64 -9.86 -9.65
CA LYS A 125 -21.67 -9.68 -11.11
C LYS A 125 -20.45 -8.95 -11.65
N GLN A 126 -19.89 -8.01 -10.90
CA GLN A 126 -18.70 -7.25 -11.32
C GLN A 126 -17.40 -8.02 -11.06
N ARG A 127 -17.42 -9.03 -10.17
CA ARG A 127 -16.30 -9.94 -9.95
C ARG A 127 -16.00 -10.78 -11.19
N LEU A 128 -17.04 -11.30 -11.85
CA LEU A 128 -16.91 -12.06 -13.10
C LEU A 128 -16.46 -11.19 -14.28
N ASP A 129 -16.79 -9.89 -14.24
CA ASP A 129 -16.53 -8.95 -15.34
C ASP A 129 -15.06 -8.47 -15.41
N ARG A 130 -14.27 -8.66 -14.35
CA ARG A 130 -12.84 -8.24 -14.34
C ARG A 130 -11.99 -9.11 -15.25
N GLY A 131 -12.22 -10.42 -15.26
CA GLY A 131 -11.45 -11.38 -16.06
C GLY A 131 -10.00 -11.61 -15.60
N TYR A 132 -9.64 -11.18 -14.39
CA TYR A 132 -8.35 -11.44 -13.76
C TYR A 132 -8.52 -11.66 -12.25
N ASP A 133 -7.52 -12.27 -11.61
CA ASP A 133 -7.50 -12.48 -10.16
C ASP A 133 -7.15 -11.18 -9.43
N PHE A 134 -8.16 -10.44 -8.99
CA PHE A 134 -7.98 -9.20 -8.24
C PHE A 134 -7.32 -9.42 -6.88
N VAL A 135 -7.63 -10.52 -6.20
CA VAL A 135 -7.13 -10.79 -4.84
C VAL A 135 -5.64 -11.08 -4.89
N GLY A 136 -5.21 -11.93 -5.82
CA GLY A 136 -3.78 -12.21 -6.02
C GLY A 136 -2.97 -11.00 -6.49
N VAL A 137 -3.57 -10.08 -7.26
CA VAL A 137 -2.94 -8.80 -7.61
C VAL A 137 -2.77 -7.93 -6.36
N LEU A 138 -3.79 -7.83 -5.53
CA LEU A 138 -3.76 -7.03 -4.30
C LEU A 138 -2.70 -7.55 -3.32
N GLU A 139 -2.64 -8.87 -3.13
CA GLU A 139 -1.61 -9.55 -2.33
C GLU A 139 -0.20 -9.23 -2.84
N TRP A 140 0.02 -9.31 -4.16
CA TRP A 140 1.32 -8.99 -4.77
C TRP A 140 1.77 -7.54 -4.49
N PHE A 141 0.84 -6.59 -4.53
CA PHE A 141 1.11 -5.20 -4.17
C PHE A 141 1.31 -5.02 -2.66
N ALA A 142 0.55 -5.74 -1.82
CA ALA A 142 0.67 -5.66 -0.37
C ALA A 142 2.03 -6.12 0.16
N GLU A 143 2.61 -7.15 -0.45
CA GLU A 143 3.96 -7.63 -0.16
C GLU A 143 5.00 -6.50 -0.34
N ARG A 144 4.85 -5.69 -1.40
CA ARG A 144 5.83 -4.67 -1.85
C ARG A 144 5.52 -3.26 -1.38
N ALA A 145 4.29 -2.99 -0.98
CA ALA A 145 3.92 -1.70 -0.44
C ALA A 145 4.56 -1.48 0.93
N ASP A 146 4.91 -0.23 1.24
CA ASP A 146 5.37 0.21 2.56
C ASP A 146 4.19 0.69 3.42
N ARG A 147 3.16 1.21 2.75
CA ARG A 147 1.89 1.59 3.37
C ARG A 147 0.71 1.20 2.48
N ILE A 148 -0.35 0.77 3.14
CA ILE A 148 -1.60 0.39 2.51
C ILE A 148 -2.70 1.27 3.10
N ILE A 149 -3.29 2.14 2.29
CA ILE A 149 -4.36 3.03 2.72
C ILE A 149 -5.71 2.44 2.31
N LEU A 150 -6.50 2.07 3.31
CA LEU A 150 -7.89 1.65 3.13
C LEU A 150 -8.82 2.85 3.30
N LEU A 151 -9.49 3.26 2.22
CA LEU A 151 -10.40 4.40 2.21
C LEU A 151 -11.84 3.94 2.47
N PHE A 152 -12.50 4.55 3.46
CA PHE A 152 -13.92 4.36 3.76
C PHE A 152 -14.66 5.69 3.63
N ASP A 153 -15.88 5.65 3.11
CA ASP A 153 -16.76 6.82 3.05
C ASP A 153 -17.65 6.87 4.31
N ALA A 154 -17.56 7.94 5.09
CA ALA A 154 -18.34 8.09 6.32
C ALA A 154 -19.85 8.14 6.09
N HIS A 155 -20.29 8.58 4.91
CA HIS A 155 -21.70 8.68 4.56
C HIS A 155 -22.28 7.34 4.06
N LYS A 156 -21.44 6.50 3.45
CA LYS A 156 -21.83 5.21 2.85
C LYS A 156 -20.89 4.09 3.28
N LEU A 157 -20.81 3.87 4.59
CA LEU A 157 -20.02 2.76 5.12
C LEU A 157 -20.68 1.43 4.72
N ASP A 158 -20.07 0.73 3.76
CA ASP A 158 -20.45 -0.61 3.34
C ASP A 158 -19.21 -1.50 3.26
N ILE A 159 -19.21 -2.60 4.00
CA ILE A 159 -18.13 -3.58 4.05
C ILE A 159 -18.67 -4.83 3.36
N SER A 160 -18.56 -4.83 2.04
CA SER A 160 -19.02 -5.93 1.19
C SER A 160 -18.17 -7.19 1.40
N ASP A 161 -18.68 -8.35 0.97
CA ASP A 161 -17.93 -9.61 1.01
C ASP A 161 -16.63 -9.54 0.18
N GLU A 162 -16.63 -8.79 -0.93
CA GLU A 162 -15.43 -8.58 -1.73
C GLU A 162 -14.38 -7.74 -0.99
N PHE A 163 -14.84 -6.72 -0.26
CA PHE A 163 -13.96 -5.89 0.56
C PHE A 163 -13.37 -6.68 1.73
N ARG A 164 -14.17 -7.54 2.38
CA ARG A 164 -13.68 -8.48 3.39
C ARG A 164 -12.57 -9.38 2.84
N ARG A 165 -12.78 -10.01 1.68
CA ARG A 165 -11.76 -10.85 1.04
C ARG A 165 -10.50 -10.08 0.65
N SER A 166 -10.68 -8.83 0.24
CA SER A 166 -9.56 -7.93 -0.08
C SER A 166 -8.72 -7.67 1.17
N ILE A 167 -9.34 -7.39 2.32
CA ILE A 167 -8.60 -7.25 3.60
C ILE A 167 -7.96 -8.57 4.02
N GLU A 168 -8.65 -9.71 3.84
CA GLU A 168 -8.08 -11.03 4.15
C GLU A 168 -6.81 -11.32 3.33
N ALA A 169 -6.70 -10.78 2.12
CA ALA A 169 -5.48 -10.86 1.29
C ALA A 169 -4.34 -9.95 1.77
N LEU A 170 -4.63 -9.00 2.65
CA LEU A 170 -3.63 -8.13 3.30
C LEU A 170 -3.14 -8.70 4.64
N LYS A 171 -3.63 -9.87 5.04
CA LYS A 171 -3.30 -10.50 6.31
C LYS A 171 -1.79 -10.78 6.40
N GLY A 172 -1.17 -10.40 7.52
CA GLY A 172 0.28 -10.50 7.70
C GLY A 172 1.04 -9.23 7.29
N HIS A 173 0.34 -8.23 6.77
CA HIS A 173 0.85 -6.88 6.49
C HIS A 173 0.08 -5.81 7.27
N ASP A 174 -0.51 -6.20 8.41
CA ASP A 174 -1.41 -5.36 9.22
C ASP A 174 -0.72 -4.08 9.74
N ASP A 175 0.59 -4.13 9.98
CA ASP A 175 1.44 -3.01 10.42
C ASP A 175 1.55 -1.89 9.36
N LYS A 176 1.42 -2.25 8.08
CA LYS A 176 1.45 -1.33 6.94
C LYS A 176 0.10 -0.65 6.70
N ILE A 177 -0.98 -1.18 7.27
CA ILE A 177 -2.35 -0.71 7.02
C ILE A 177 -2.59 0.60 7.76
N ARG A 178 -3.15 1.57 7.05
CA ARG A 178 -3.70 2.82 7.57
C ARG A 178 -5.12 2.98 7.06
N ILE A 179 -6.03 3.33 7.95
CA ILE A 179 -7.45 3.42 7.61
C ILE A 179 -7.82 4.88 7.56
N VAL A 180 -8.53 5.28 6.51
CA VAL A 180 -8.94 6.67 6.30
C VAL A 180 -10.45 6.71 6.17
N LEU A 181 -11.11 7.34 7.14
CA LEU A 181 -12.55 7.60 7.11
C LEU A 181 -12.78 8.97 6.46
N ASN A 182 -12.96 8.94 5.14
CA ASN A 182 -13.12 10.11 4.29
C ASN A 182 -14.57 10.64 4.29
N LYS A 183 -14.75 11.90 3.85
CA LYS A 183 -16.04 12.61 3.82
C LYS A 183 -16.74 12.67 5.17
N SER A 184 -15.97 12.71 6.25
CA SER A 184 -16.49 12.79 7.62
C SER A 184 -17.23 14.09 7.93
N ASP A 185 -17.10 15.11 7.08
CA ASP A 185 -17.84 16.37 7.15
C ASP A 185 -19.29 16.26 6.65
N MET A 186 -19.62 15.18 5.94
CA MET A 186 -20.97 14.89 5.41
C MET A 186 -21.93 14.31 6.46
N VAL A 187 -21.44 14.05 7.67
CA VAL A 187 -22.20 13.46 8.78
C VAL A 187 -22.06 14.34 10.03
N ASP A 188 -23.09 14.33 10.88
CA ASP A 188 -23.03 15.06 12.14
C ASP A 188 -22.10 14.36 13.16
N HIS A 189 -21.81 15.04 14.28
CA HIS A 189 -20.89 14.50 15.29
C HIS A 189 -21.38 13.16 15.88
N GLN A 190 -22.68 12.99 16.12
CA GLN A 190 -23.21 11.76 16.73
C GLN A 190 -23.17 10.58 15.74
N GLN A 191 -23.53 10.83 14.49
CA GLN A 191 -23.47 9.86 13.40
C GLN A 191 -22.02 9.48 13.11
N LEU A 192 -21.08 10.43 13.11
CA LEU A 192 -19.66 10.15 12.95
C LEU A 192 -19.15 9.14 14.00
N MET A 193 -19.51 9.32 15.27
CA MET A 193 -19.14 8.38 16.33
C MET A 193 -19.76 6.99 16.13
N ARG A 194 -21.01 6.92 15.63
CA ARG A 194 -21.66 5.64 15.30
C ARG A 194 -21.00 4.94 14.12
N VAL A 195 -20.67 5.68 13.06
CA VAL A 195 -19.98 5.17 11.86
C VAL A 195 -18.59 4.68 12.22
N TYR A 196 -17.84 5.46 12.99
CA TYR A 196 -16.52 5.06 13.50
C TYR A 196 -16.59 3.77 14.33
N GLY A 197 -17.54 3.69 15.26
CA GLY A 197 -17.75 2.48 16.06
C GLY A 197 -18.12 1.26 15.21
N ALA A 198 -18.99 1.42 14.23
CA ALA A 198 -19.39 0.36 13.30
C ALA A 198 -18.23 -0.12 12.42
N LEU A 199 -17.39 0.81 11.94
CA LEU A 199 -16.18 0.52 11.18
C LEU A 199 -15.21 -0.31 12.01
N MET A 200 -14.86 0.16 13.22
CA MET A 200 -13.93 -0.54 14.11
C MET A 200 -14.41 -1.94 14.50
N TRP A 201 -15.71 -2.07 14.82
CA TRP A 201 -16.32 -3.36 15.11
C TRP A 201 -16.21 -4.34 13.94
N SER A 202 -16.42 -3.85 12.72
CA SER A 202 -16.38 -4.69 11.52
C SER A 202 -14.95 -5.08 11.16
N LEU A 203 -14.00 -4.14 11.24
CA LEU A 203 -12.58 -4.40 11.01
C LEU A 203 -11.99 -5.38 12.03
N GLY A 204 -12.35 -5.26 13.30
CA GLY A 204 -11.90 -6.19 14.35
C GLY A 204 -12.31 -7.64 14.06
N LYS A 205 -13.43 -7.87 13.37
CA LYS A 205 -13.84 -9.21 12.93
C LYS A 205 -13.06 -9.73 11.72
N VAL A 206 -12.50 -8.84 10.91
CA VAL A 206 -11.84 -9.19 9.64
C VAL A 206 -10.32 -9.34 9.84
N LEU A 207 -9.67 -8.35 10.44
CA LEU A 207 -8.21 -8.32 10.63
C LEU A 207 -7.75 -9.39 11.63
N GLN A 208 -8.58 -9.72 12.64
CA GLN A 208 -8.28 -10.72 13.66
C GLN A 208 -6.93 -10.49 14.38
N THR A 209 -6.47 -9.24 14.43
CA THR A 209 -5.27 -8.83 15.16
C THR A 209 -5.66 -8.26 16.53
N PRO A 210 -4.82 -8.46 17.57
CA PRO A 210 -5.05 -7.83 18.87
C PRO A 210 -4.74 -6.32 18.84
N GLU A 211 -4.00 -5.86 17.83
CA GLU A 211 -3.60 -4.47 17.66
C GLU A 211 -4.66 -3.66 16.94
N VAL A 212 -4.92 -2.46 17.44
CA VAL A 212 -5.91 -1.56 16.86
C VAL A 212 -5.25 -0.73 15.76
N THR A 213 -5.71 -0.88 14.52
CA THR A 213 -5.22 -0.09 13.38
C THR A 213 -5.56 1.39 13.56
N ARG A 214 -4.60 2.28 13.25
CA ARG A 214 -4.81 3.74 13.26
C ARG A 214 -5.83 4.13 12.17
N VAL A 215 -6.87 4.86 12.58
CA VAL A 215 -7.89 5.44 11.69
C VAL A 215 -7.74 6.95 11.68
N TYR A 216 -7.57 7.53 10.48
CA TYR A 216 -7.56 8.96 10.25
C TYR A 216 -8.95 9.42 9.82
N ILE A 217 -9.52 10.38 10.55
CA ILE A 217 -10.87 10.87 10.32
C ILE A 217 -10.78 12.25 9.67
N GLY A 218 -11.36 12.42 8.49
CA GLY A 218 -11.30 13.71 7.81
C GLY A 218 -12.12 13.77 6.55
N SER A 219 -11.95 14.89 5.84
CA SER A 219 -12.47 15.07 4.49
C SER A 219 -11.31 15.52 3.60
N PHE A 220 -10.81 14.59 2.80
CA PHE A 220 -9.60 14.75 1.99
C PHE A 220 -10.00 15.18 0.56
N TRP A 221 -10.61 16.36 0.45
CA TRP A 221 -11.01 16.97 -0.82
C TRP A 221 -10.90 18.49 -0.78
N ASP A 222 -10.85 19.13 -1.96
CA ASP A 222 -10.67 20.59 -2.06
C ASP A 222 -11.97 21.39 -1.84
N LYS A 223 -13.02 20.76 -1.31
CA LYS A 223 -14.33 21.40 -1.11
C LYS A 223 -14.47 21.97 0.30
N PRO A 224 -15.26 23.04 0.48
CA PRO A 224 -15.57 23.54 1.81
C PRO A 224 -16.30 22.48 2.64
N LEU A 225 -15.96 22.40 3.93
CA LEU A 225 -16.58 21.48 4.87
C LEU A 225 -18.08 21.77 5.01
N GLN A 226 -18.92 20.75 4.91
CA GLN A 226 -20.36 20.91 5.17
C GLN A 226 -20.65 21.12 6.65
N HIS A 227 -20.11 20.24 7.50
CA HIS A 227 -20.18 20.38 8.95
C HIS A 227 -18.82 20.74 9.54
N ASP A 228 -18.74 21.93 10.12
CA ASP A 228 -17.46 22.51 10.57
C ASP A 228 -17.15 22.27 12.05
N HIS A 229 -18.05 21.61 12.79
CA HIS A 229 -17.93 21.41 14.24
C HIS A 229 -16.65 20.66 14.63
N ASN A 230 -16.19 19.74 13.77
CA ASN A 230 -15.01 18.89 14.01
C ASN A 230 -13.79 19.34 13.16
N ARG A 231 -13.77 20.57 12.61
CA ARG A 231 -12.69 21.07 11.75
C ARG A 231 -11.31 20.78 12.30
N LYS A 232 -11.09 21.15 13.57
CA LYS A 232 -9.79 20.98 14.24
C LYS A 232 -9.35 19.51 14.26
N LEU A 233 -10.27 18.60 14.53
CA LEU A 233 -10.00 17.16 14.49
C LEU A 233 -9.58 16.72 13.08
N PHE A 234 -10.31 17.15 12.05
CA PHE A 234 -9.99 16.79 10.66
C PHE A 234 -8.63 17.32 10.21
N GLU A 235 -8.29 18.56 10.59
CA GLU A 235 -7.00 19.16 10.27
C GLU A 235 -5.84 18.48 11.00
N ASP A 236 -6.02 18.12 12.28
CA ASP A 236 -4.98 17.46 13.06
C ASP A 236 -4.77 16.00 12.58
N GLU A 237 -5.84 15.25 12.27
CA GLU A 237 -5.74 13.91 11.68
C GLU A 237 -5.14 13.93 10.27
N ALA A 238 -5.43 14.97 9.46
CA ALA A 238 -4.79 15.14 8.16
C ALA A 238 -3.28 15.38 8.30
N LYS A 239 -2.85 16.23 9.24
CA LYS A 239 -1.42 16.46 9.52
C LYS A 239 -0.74 15.17 9.98
N ASP A 240 -1.37 14.39 10.84
CA ASP A 240 -0.84 13.11 11.30
C ASP A 240 -0.67 12.12 10.15
N LEU A 241 -1.65 12.03 9.24
CA LEU A 241 -1.54 11.21 8.04
C LEU A 241 -0.38 11.68 7.15
N PHE A 242 -0.30 12.97 6.85
CA PHE A 242 0.78 13.51 6.03
C PHE A 242 2.15 13.26 6.62
N LYS A 243 2.28 13.35 7.95
CA LYS A 243 3.52 13.04 8.65
C LYS A 243 3.90 11.56 8.51
N ASP A 244 2.94 10.64 8.67
CA ASP A 244 3.21 9.20 8.47
C ASP A 244 3.68 8.89 7.04
N LEU A 245 3.10 9.54 6.03
CA LEU A 245 3.50 9.36 4.62
C LEU A 245 4.86 10.03 4.32
N GLN A 246 5.14 11.19 4.89
CA GLN A 246 6.41 11.90 4.73
C GLN A 246 7.59 11.15 5.35
N CYS A 247 7.37 10.36 6.39
CA CYS A 247 8.45 9.60 7.02
C CYS A 247 8.81 8.31 6.28
N LEU A 248 8.07 7.90 5.24
CA LEU A 248 8.37 6.65 4.50
C LEU A 248 9.75 6.62 3.84
N PRO A 249 10.20 7.68 3.14
CA PRO A 249 11.53 7.69 2.53
C PRO A 249 12.66 7.64 3.57
N GLU A 250 12.41 8.12 4.80
CA GLU A 250 13.37 8.11 5.91
C GLU A 250 13.37 6.78 6.68
N MET A 251 12.33 5.97 6.54
CA MET A 251 12.19 4.66 7.19
C MET A 251 12.84 3.52 6.40
N LEU A 252 13.36 3.79 5.19
CA LEU A 252 14.23 2.85 4.49
C LEU A 252 15.53 2.66 5.32
N PRO A 253 15.90 1.42 5.68
CA PRO A 253 17.11 1.13 6.43
C PRO A 253 18.40 1.51 5.69
#